data_AF-A0A7V4UPT0-F1
#
_entry.id   AF-A0A7V4UPT0-F1
#
_cell.length_a   1.000
_cell.length_b   1.000
_cell.length_c   1.000
_cell.angle_alpha   90.00
_cell.angle_beta   90.00
_cell.angle_gamma   90.00
#
_symmetry.space_group_name_H-M   'P 1'
#
loop_
_entity.id
_entity.type
_entity.pdbx_description
1 polymer ?
#
loop_
_entity_poly.entity_id
_entity_poly.type
_entity_poly.pdbx_seq_one_letter_code
_entity_poly.pdbx_strand_id
1 'polypeptide(L)'
;MAKRVRLDLELPDEVFAQLEGREIEKRVKEALVIDLLREHHLSQGKAAELLDLSRHELFDLMAKHHVPVIDLSADELKSELQKPLPRT
;
A
#
# COMPACT_ATOMS: atom_id res chain seq x y z
N MET A 1 11.06 -4.42 18.15
CA MET A 1 12.36 -3.78 17.93
C MET A 1 12.37 -3.18 16.54
N ALA A 2 12.72 -1.90 16.39
CA ALA A 2 12.84 -1.28 15.06
C ALA A 2 14.25 -1.51 14.50
N LYS A 3 14.34 -1.92 13.24
CA LYS A 3 15.61 -1.99 12.50
C LYS A 3 15.64 -0.82 11.51
N ARG A 4 16.82 -0.22 11.30
CA ARG A 4 17.01 0.84 10.31
C ARG A 4 17.87 0.32 9.17
N VAL A 5 17.48 0.65 7.95
CA VAL A 5 18.27 0.44 6.74
C VAL A 5 18.62 1.81 6.15
N ARG A 6 19.82 1.97 5.60
CA ARG A 6 20.23 3.12 4.80
C ARG A 6 20.39 2.62 3.36
N LEU A 7 19.78 3.32 2.42
CA LEU A 7 19.85 3.02 1.00
C LEU A 7 20.70 4.09 0.33
N ASP A 8 21.61 3.66 -0.53
CA ASP A 8 22.37 4.51 -1.45
C ASP A 8 22.03 4.04 -2.86
N LEU A 9 21.65 4.97 -3.74
CA LEU A 9 21.10 4.68 -5.05
C LEU A 9 21.70 5.64 -6.07
N GLU A 10 22.35 5.08 -7.08
CA GLU A 10 22.78 5.82 -8.25
C GLU A 10 21.61 5.89 -9.24
N LEU A 11 21.23 7.12 -9.63
CA LEU A 11 20.20 7.38 -10.62
C LEU A 11 20.81 8.23 -11.73
N PRO A 12 20.40 8.02 -13.00
CA PRO A 12 20.74 8.96 -14.07
C PRO A 12 20.25 10.36 -13.75
N ASP A 13 21.01 11.38 -14.15
CA ASP A 13 20.72 12.80 -13.85
C ASP A 13 19.31 13.19 -14.32
N GLU A 14 18.88 12.70 -15.49
CA GLU A 14 17.56 12.96 -16.04
C GLU A 14 16.41 12.41 -15.18
N VAL A 15 16.67 11.32 -14.45
CA VAL A 15 15.71 10.73 -13.51
C VAL A 15 15.77 11.47 -12.18
N PHE A 16 16.96 11.79 -11.71
CA PHE A 16 17.16 12.54 -10.46
C PHE A 16 16.50 13.92 -10.51
N ALA A 17 16.57 14.60 -11.65
CA ALA A 17 15.90 15.89 -11.88
C ALA A 17 14.36 15.82 -11.69
N GLN A 18 13.73 14.65 -11.89
CA GLN A 18 12.29 14.47 -11.68
C GLN A 18 11.90 14.40 -10.18
N LEU A 19 12.89 14.26 -9.31
CA LEU A 19 12.71 14.12 -7.86
C LEU A 19 12.68 15.48 -7.14
N GLU A 20 13.12 16.56 -7.78
CA GLU A 20 13.18 17.89 -7.18
C GLU A 20 11.82 18.33 -6.60
N GLY A 21 11.83 18.78 -5.34
CA GLY A 21 10.63 19.25 -4.62
C GLY A 21 9.74 18.16 -4.00
N ARG A 22 10.11 16.87 -4.07
CA ARG A 22 9.33 15.78 -3.46
C ARG A 22 10.11 15.10 -2.34
N GLU A 23 9.44 14.77 -1.24
CA GLU A 23 10.03 13.96 -0.16
C GLU A 23 10.29 12.52 -0.68
N ILE A 24 11.46 12.30 -1.26
CA ILE A 24 11.86 11.00 -1.83
C ILE A 24 11.79 9.87 -0.80
N GLU A 25 12.20 10.14 0.44
CA GLU A 25 12.12 9.18 1.54
C GLU A 25 10.68 8.71 1.78
N LYS A 26 9.73 9.66 1.79
CA LYS A 26 8.30 9.35 1.97
C LYS A 26 7.78 8.51 0.82
N ARG A 27 8.16 8.83 -0.42
CA ARG A 27 7.77 8.06 -1.62
C ARG A 27 8.34 6.64 -1.62
N VAL A 28 9.61 6.48 -1.28
CA VAL A 28 10.26 5.17 -1.19
C VAL A 28 9.60 4.33 -0.09
N LYS A 29 9.33 4.94 1.07
CA LYS A 29 8.63 4.27 2.17
C LYS A 29 7.21 3.85 1.78
N GLU A 30 6.45 4.74 1.14
CA GLU A 30 5.10 4.47 0.62
C GLU A 30 5.12 3.29 -0.35
N ALA A 31 5.99 3.34 -1.37
CA ALA A 31 6.11 2.29 -2.37
C ALA A 31 6.46 0.94 -1.73
N LEU A 32 7.43 0.90 -0.81
CA LEU A 32 7.82 -0.33 -0.12
C LEU A 32 6.67 -0.92 0.71
N VAL A 33 5.95 -0.10 1.47
CA VAL A 33 4.84 -0.56 2.31
C VAL A 33 3.69 -1.10 1.45
N ILE A 34 3.38 -0.42 0.34
CA ILE A 34 2.33 -0.85 -0.59
C ILE A 34 2.71 -2.15 -1.30
N ASP A 35 3.97 -2.34 -1.66
CA ASP A 35 4.46 -3.57 -2.28
C ASP A 35 4.35 -4.76 -1.32
N LEU A 36 4.80 -4.59 -0.07
CA LEU A 36 4.66 -5.62 0.97
C LEU A 36 3.20 -5.94 1.31
N LEU A 37 2.31 -4.94 1.24
CA LEU A 37 0.87 -5.14 1.40
C LEU A 37 0.29 -5.95 0.22
N ARG A 38 0.70 -5.65 -1.01
CA ARG A 38 0.30 -6.40 -2.22
C ARG A 38 0.75 -7.86 -2.15
N GLU A 39 1.95 -8.12 -1.62
CA GLU A 39 2.50 -9.47 -1.46
C GLU A 39 1.97 -10.20 -0.21
N HIS A 40 1.00 -9.62 0.50
CA HIS A 40 0.43 -10.17 1.75
C HIS A 40 1.45 -10.36 2.89
N HIS A 41 2.62 -9.74 2.79
CA HIS A 41 3.61 -9.68 3.88
C HIS A 41 3.22 -8.69 4.99
N LEU A 42 2.29 -7.79 4.69
CA LEU A 42 1.84 -6.75 5.60
C LEU A 42 0.31 -6.64 5.61
N SER A 43 -0.30 -6.47 6.78
CA SER A 43 -1.74 -6.24 6.89
C SER A 43 -2.11 -4.78 6.61
N GLN A 44 -3.35 -4.51 6.18
CA GLN A 44 -3.84 -3.14 5.97
C GLN A 44 -3.71 -2.26 7.22
N GLY A 45 -4.05 -2.79 8.40
CA GLY A 45 -3.90 -2.06 9.66
C GLY A 45 -2.46 -1.67 9.94
N LYS A 46 -1.50 -2.55 9.62
CA LYS A 46 -0.08 -2.24 9.78
C LYS A 46 0.42 -1.26 8.72
N ALA A 47 -0.10 -1.31 7.49
CA ALA A 47 0.25 -0.35 6.43
C ALA A 47 -0.17 1.07 6.84
N ALA A 48 -1.41 1.21 7.32
CA ALA A 48 -1.94 2.46 7.84
C ALA A 48 -1.07 3.02 8.97
N GLU A 49 -0.72 2.20 9.96
CA GLU A 49 0.15 2.59 11.07
C GLU A 49 1.54 3.03 10.59
N LEU A 50 2.18 2.27 9.69
CA LEU A 50 3.53 2.58 9.22
C LEU A 50 3.60 3.85 8.39
N LEU A 51 2.54 4.16 7.63
CA LEU A 51 2.45 5.34 6.78
C LEU A 51 1.80 6.54 7.48
N ASP A 52 1.36 6.38 8.73
CA ASP A 52 0.63 7.39 9.50
C ASP A 52 -0.63 7.87 8.75
N LEU A 53 -1.38 6.90 8.22
CA LEU A 53 -2.61 7.12 7.45
C LEU A 53 -3.83 6.63 8.22
N SER A 54 -4.95 7.32 8.06
CA SER A 54 -6.26 6.75 8.38
C SER A 54 -6.59 5.58 7.45
N ARG A 55 -7.60 4.80 7.83
CA ARG A 55 -8.09 3.69 6.99
C ARG A 55 -8.59 4.16 5.62
N HIS A 56 -9.26 5.31 5.57
CA HIS A 56 -9.77 5.86 4.31
C HIS A 56 -8.64 6.31 3.39
N GLU A 57 -7.64 7.01 3.93
CA GLU A 57 -6.46 7.43 3.15
C GLU A 57 -5.65 6.23 2.65
N LEU A 58 -5.55 5.16 3.44
CA LEU A 58 -4.93 3.93 2.97
C LEU A 58 -5.71 3.34 1.78
N PHE A 59 -7.04 3.35 1.81
CA PHE A 59 -7.85 2.82 0.71
C PHE A 59 -7.69 3.63 -0.57
N ASP A 60 -7.65 4.96 -0.47
CA ASP A 60 -7.35 5.84 -1.60
C ASP A 60 -5.96 5.52 -2.18
N LEU A 61 -4.98 5.30 -1.30
CA LEU A 61 -3.62 4.93 -1.68
C LEU A 61 -3.56 3.55 -2.36
N MET A 62 -4.25 2.56 -1.80
CA MET A 62 -4.36 1.22 -2.38
C MET A 62 -5.01 1.28 -3.77
N ALA A 63 -6.08 2.06 -3.93
CA ALA A 63 -6.73 2.26 -5.21
C ALA A 63 -5.78 2.90 -6.24
N LYS A 64 -5.06 3.96 -5.85
CA LYS A 64 -4.04 4.61 -6.70
C LYS A 64 -2.96 3.63 -7.18
N HIS A 65 -2.57 2.69 -6.34
CA HIS A 65 -1.56 1.68 -6.65
C HIS A 65 -2.15 0.37 -7.18
N HIS A 66 -3.44 0.28 -7.46
CA HIS A 66 -4.10 -0.95 -7.92
C HIS A 66 -3.86 -2.15 -6.99
N VAL A 67 -3.94 -1.93 -5.68
CA VAL A 67 -3.98 -2.99 -4.67
C VAL A 67 -5.44 -3.20 -4.24
N PRO A 68 -5.99 -4.42 -4.36
CA PRO A 68 -7.36 -4.68 -3.92
C PRO A 68 -7.55 -4.41 -2.42
N VAL A 69 -8.59 -3.66 -2.06
CA VAL A 69 -8.99 -3.45 -0.66
C VAL A 69 -9.58 -4.73 -0.06
N ILE A 70 -10.15 -5.57 -0.90
CA ILE A 70 -10.73 -6.85 -0.52
C ILE A 70 -9.97 -7.92 -1.30
N ASP A 71 -9.40 -8.85 -0.55
CA ASP A 71 -8.69 -10.00 -1.09
C ASP A 71 -9.62 -11.21 -1.08
N LEU A 72 -10.34 -11.38 -2.19
CA LEU A 72 -11.22 -12.53 -2.42
C LEU A 72 -10.87 -13.13 -3.77
N SER A 73 -10.73 -14.45 -3.81
CA SER A 73 -10.80 -15.18 -5.07
C SER A 73 -12.16 -15.01 -5.74
N ALA A 74 -12.25 -15.32 -7.03
CA ALA A 74 -13.52 -15.27 -7.77
C ALA A 74 -14.60 -16.17 -7.15
N ASP A 75 -14.22 -17.33 -6.63
CA ASP A 75 -15.14 -18.27 -5.99
C ASP A 75 -15.61 -17.78 -4.62
N GLU A 76 -14.71 -17.21 -3.81
CA GLU A 76 -15.08 -16.59 -2.54
C GLU A 76 -16.00 -15.39 -2.78
N LEU A 77 -15.68 -14.53 -3.75
CA LEU A 77 -16.53 -13.41 -4.14
C LEU A 77 -17.92 -13.89 -4.57
N LYS A 78 -17.99 -14.94 -5.40
CA LYS A 78 -19.27 -15.53 -5.82
C LYS A 78 -20.06 -16.07 -4.64
N SER A 79 -19.41 -16.72 -3.69
CA SER A 79 -20.02 -17.22 -2.46
C SER A 79 -20.56 -16.08 -1.60
N GLU A 80 -19.79 -15.01 -1.39
CA GLU A 80 -20.22 -13.83 -0.64
C GLU A 80 -21.44 -13.15 -1.28
N LEU A 81 -21.48 -13.02 -2.61
CA LEU A 81 -22.59 -12.40 -3.33
C LEU A 81 -23.90 -13.21 -3.26
N GLN A 82 -23.85 -14.50 -2.92
CA GLN A 82 -25.03 -15.35 -2.75
C GLN A 82 -25.62 -15.28 -1.33
N LYS A 83 -24.89 -14.72 -0.36
CA LYS A 83 -25.38 -14.61 1.01
C LYS A 83 -26.42 -13.48 1.11
N PRO A 84 -27.54 -13.70 1.82
CA PRO A 84 -28.49 -12.63 2.08
C PRO A 84 -27.83 -11.53 2.90
N LEU A 85 -28.09 -10.27 2.55
CA LEU A 85 -27.62 -9.15 3.35
C LEU A 85 -28.21 -9.24 4.76
N PRO A 86 -27.41 -8.99 5.82
CA PRO A 86 -27.93 -8.97 7.17
C PRO A 86 -29.06 -7.94 7.26
N ARG A 87 -30.21 -8.36 7.79
CA ARG A 87 -31.30 -7.45 8.13
C ARG A 87 -30.89 -6.72 9.41
N THR A 88 -30.42 -5.49 9.27
CA THR A 88 -30.26 -4.54 10.37
C THR A 88 -31.60 -4.22 11.03
#